data_AF-A0A5K1CEU7-F1
#
_entry.id   AF-A0A5K1CEU7-F1
#
_cell.length_a   1.000
_cell.length_b   1.000
_cell.length_c   1.000
_cell.angle_alpha   90.00
_cell.angle_beta   90.00
_cell.angle_gamma   90.00
#
_symmetry.space_group_name_H-M   'P 1'
#
loop_
_entity.id
_entity.type
_entity.pdbx_description
1 polymer ?
#
loop_
_entity_poly.entity_id
_entity_poly.type
_entity_poly.pdbx_seq_one_letter_code
_entity_poly.pdbx_strand_id
1 'polypeptide(L)'
;LSTMLMKRKGGAAQPPMPTGWLPVVGHLHLLSSKSQALKETFSRWHEEYGPVLMLQLGLRGVLVVSSWEMAKECFTTNNLAFSNRLLSAAA
;
A
#
# COMPACT_ATOMS: atom_id res chain seq x y z
N LEU A 1 -22.92 18.38 1.21
CA LEU A 1 -21.48 18.63 0.91
C LEU A 1 -20.92 17.36 0.30
N SER A 2 -21.19 17.16 -0.99
CA SER A 2 -20.92 15.92 -1.71
C SER A 2 -19.50 15.95 -2.26
N THR A 3 -18.61 15.10 -1.77
CA THR A 3 -17.27 14.94 -2.33
C THR A 3 -17.36 14.07 -3.58
N MET A 4 -17.17 14.70 -4.74
CA MET A 4 -17.08 14.04 -6.03
C MET A 4 -15.83 13.13 -6.07
N LEU A 5 -16.03 11.81 -6.11
CA LEU A 5 -14.99 10.85 -6.45
C LEU A 5 -14.76 10.89 -7.97
N MET A 6 -13.65 11.51 -8.38
CA MET A 6 -13.17 11.48 -9.75
C MET A 6 -12.77 10.05 -10.14
N LYS A 7 -13.63 9.37 -10.90
CA LYS A 7 -13.33 8.10 -11.55
C LYS A 7 -12.37 8.33 -12.72
N ARG A 8 -11.06 8.19 -12.46
CA ARG A 8 -10.04 8.16 -13.53
C ARG A 8 -10.22 6.92 -14.39
N LYS A 9 -10.29 7.11 -15.71
CA LYS A 9 -10.56 6.09 -16.73
C LYS A 9 -9.28 5.82 -17.52
N GLY A 10 -8.72 4.62 -17.42
CA GLY A 10 -7.71 4.05 -18.33
C GLY A 10 -6.33 3.73 -17.71
N GLY A 11 -5.96 2.43 -17.70
CA GLY A 11 -4.59 1.93 -17.58
C GLY A 11 -4.20 1.34 -16.21
N ALA A 12 -4.09 0.00 -16.15
CA ALA A 12 -3.76 -0.84 -14.99
C ALA A 12 -4.82 -0.88 -13.86
N ALA A 13 -5.27 -2.09 -13.51
CA ALA A 13 -6.09 -2.31 -12.33
C ALA A 13 -5.34 -1.77 -11.12
N GLN A 14 -5.89 -0.74 -10.48
CA GLN A 14 -5.31 -0.23 -9.24
C GLN A 14 -5.44 -1.33 -8.19
N PRO A 15 -4.39 -1.57 -7.38
CA PRO A 15 -4.47 -2.53 -6.31
C PRO A 15 -5.65 -2.18 -5.39
N PRO A 16 -6.37 -3.19 -4.89
CA PRO A 16 -7.45 -2.97 -3.93
C PRO A 16 -6.93 -2.21 -2.70
N MET A 17 -7.74 -1.28 -2.19
CA MET A 17 -7.42 -0.49 -1.00
C MET A 17 -8.49 -0.75 0.07
N PRO A 18 -8.09 -1.12 1.30
CA PRO A 18 -9.01 -1.24 2.41
C PRO A 18 -9.77 0.06 2.67
N THR A 19 -10.97 -0.06 3.23
CA THR A 19 -11.78 1.10 3.62
C THR A 19 -11.39 1.59 5.02
N GLY A 20 -11.83 2.80 5.39
CA GLY A 20 -11.64 3.34 6.75
C GLY A 20 -10.38 4.18 6.96
N TRP A 21 -9.73 4.68 5.91
CA TRP A 21 -8.60 5.60 6.06
C TRP A 21 -9.05 6.99 6.58
N LEU A 22 -8.26 7.57 7.49
CA LEU A 22 -8.48 8.92 7.99
C LEU A 22 -7.60 9.94 7.24
N PRO A 23 -8.07 11.18 7.02
CA PRO A 23 -7.20 12.25 6.52
C PRO A 23 -5.96 12.41 7.40
N VAL A 24 -4.78 12.61 6.80
CA VAL A 24 -3.47 12.78 7.47
C VAL A 24 -2.91 11.54 8.16
N VAL A 25 -3.73 10.70 8.82
CA VAL A 25 -3.27 9.49 9.54
C VAL A 25 -3.24 8.25 8.63
N GLY A 26 -4.10 8.18 7.62
CA GLY A 26 -4.28 6.99 6.79
C GLY A 26 -4.84 5.82 7.60
N HIS A 27 -4.37 4.61 7.30
CA HIS A 27 -4.68 3.34 7.98
C HIS A 27 -3.79 3.07 9.20
N LEU A 28 -2.88 3.99 9.55
CA LEU A 28 -1.95 3.78 10.66
C LEU A 28 -2.67 3.53 11.99
N HIS A 29 -3.86 4.11 12.17
CA HIS A 29 -4.71 3.89 13.34
C HIS A 29 -5.23 2.43 13.45
N LEU A 30 -5.47 1.75 12.32
CA LEU A 30 -5.88 0.34 12.30
C LEU A 30 -4.71 -0.58 12.68
N LEU A 31 -3.49 -0.17 12.32
CA LEU A 31 -2.25 -0.90 12.62
C LEU A 31 -1.73 -0.63 14.04
N SER A 32 -2.02 0.54 14.60
CA SER A 32 -1.56 0.96 15.93
C SER A 32 -2.47 0.50 17.08
N SER A 33 -3.60 -0.15 16.80
CA SER A 33 -4.50 -0.63 17.84
C SER A 33 -3.83 -1.74 18.64
N LYS A 34 -3.51 -1.47 19.92
CA LYS A 34 -2.86 -2.43 20.83
C LYS A 34 -3.62 -3.76 20.99
N SER A 35 -4.89 -3.81 20.63
CA SER A 35 -5.75 -4.98 20.75
C SER A 35 -5.69 -5.93 19.55
N GLN A 36 -5.18 -5.51 18.39
CA GLN A 36 -5.12 -6.36 17.20
C GLN A 36 -3.66 -6.54 16.77
N ALA A 37 -3.20 -7.79 16.70
CA ALA A 37 -1.86 -8.06 16.21
C ALA A 37 -1.75 -7.63 14.75
N LEU A 38 -0.67 -6.94 14.37
CA LEU A 38 -0.40 -6.56 12.98
C LEU A 38 -0.55 -7.77 12.03
N LYS A 39 -0.04 -8.93 12.48
CA LYS A 39 -0.17 -10.21 11.77
C LYS A 39 -1.61 -10.55 11.41
N GLU A 40 -2.55 -10.40 12.32
CA GLU A 40 -3.96 -10.73 12.08
C GLU A 40 -4.59 -9.75 11.09
N THR A 41 -4.27 -8.46 11.21
CA THR A 41 -4.75 -7.43 10.29
C THR A 41 -4.30 -7.71 8.86
N PHE A 42 -3.00 -7.97 8.67
CA PHE A 42 -2.45 -8.30 7.35
C PHE A 42 -2.95 -9.64 6.83
N SER A 43 -3.17 -10.64 7.69
CA SER A 43 -3.76 -11.93 7.29
C SER A 43 -5.17 -11.76 6.75
N ARG A 44 -6.02 -10.98 7.45
CA ARG A 44 -7.39 -10.70 6.98
C ARG A 44 -7.40 -9.93 5.67
N TRP A 45 -6.57 -8.89 5.55
CA TRP A 45 -6.47 -8.14 4.30
C TRP A 45 -5.92 -8.96 3.14
N HIS A 46 -5.00 -9.88 3.41
CA HIS A 46 -4.52 -10.82 2.39
C HIS A 46 -5.63 -11.73 1.88
N GLU A 47 -6.49 -12.23 2.77
CA GLU A 47 -7.64 -13.07 2.39
C GLU A 47 -8.71 -12.27 1.63
N GLU A 48 -8.97 -11.03 2.02
CA GLU A 48 -10.03 -10.19 1.44
C GLU A 48 -9.61 -9.54 0.10
N TYR A 49 -8.39 -9.00 0.03
CA TYR A 49 -7.91 -8.20 -1.10
C TYR A 49 -6.85 -8.92 -1.94
N GLY A 50 -6.30 -10.02 -1.44
CA GLY A 50 -5.29 -10.80 -2.13
C GLY A 50 -3.83 -10.36 -1.86
N PRO A 51 -2.87 -10.88 -2.63
CA PRO A 51 -1.44 -10.75 -2.37
C PRO A 51 -0.85 -9.35 -2.59
N VAL A 52 -1.62 -8.43 -3.19
CA VAL A 52 -1.20 -7.08 -3.53
C VAL A 52 -2.32 -6.10 -3.19
N LEU A 53 -2.06 -5.18 -2.27
CA LEU A 53 -3.04 -4.18 -1.83
C LEU A 53 -2.37 -2.84 -1.53
N MET A 54 -3.13 -1.75 -1.59
CA MET A 54 -2.63 -0.40 -1.35
C MET A 54 -3.14 0.14 -0.01
N LEU A 55 -2.23 0.62 0.84
CA LEU A 55 -2.53 1.29 2.10
C LEU A 55 -2.14 2.75 2.05
N GLN A 56 -2.90 3.61 2.70
CA GLN A 56 -2.42 4.94 3.09
C GLN A 56 -1.74 4.86 4.46
N LEU A 57 -0.45 5.16 4.57
CA LEU A 57 0.25 5.35 5.84
C LEU A 57 0.56 6.83 6.01
N GLY A 58 -0.20 7.49 6.88
CA GLY A 58 -0.16 8.95 6.98
C GLY A 58 -0.66 9.61 5.70
N LEU A 59 0.20 10.44 5.09
CA LEU A 59 -0.02 11.12 3.81
C LEU A 59 0.56 10.37 2.60
N ARG A 60 1.18 9.20 2.81
CA ARG A 60 1.83 8.43 1.74
C ARG A 60 1.06 7.16 1.43
N GLY A 61 0.79 6.94 0.14
CA GLY A 61 0.33 5.65 -0.36
C GLY A 61 1.47 4.64 -0.36
N VAL A 62 1.22 3.44 0.14
CA VAL A 62 2.14 2.33 0.28
C VAL A 62 1.53 1.10 -0.36
N LEU A 63 2.27 0.48 -1.27
CA LEU A 63 1.90 -0.82 -1.83
C LEU A 63 2.40 -1.92 -0.90
N VAL A 64 1.49 -2.76 -0.44
CA VAL A 64 1.80 -3.95 0.37
C VAL A 64 1.72 -5.18 -0.52
N VAL A 65 2.79 -5.95 -0.49
CA VAL A 65 2.94 -7.19 -1.25
C VAL A 65 3.22 -8.31 -0.25
N SER A 66 2.38 -9.34 -0.23
CA SER A 66 2.49 -10.47 0.69
C SER A 66 2.89 -11.79 0.00
N SER A 67 3.10 -11.78 -1.31
CA SER A 67 3.67 -12.92 -2.07
C SER A 67 5.19 -12.76 -2.21
N TRP A 68 5.92 -13.86 -1.99
CA TRP A 68 7.37 -13.86 -2.12
C TRP A 68 7.82 -13.73 -3.58
N GLU A 69 7.05 -14.27 -4.53
CA GLU A 69 7.30 -14.17 -5.97
C GLU A 69 7.27 -12.71 -6.43
N MET A 70 6.22 -11.98 -6.04
CA MET A 70 6.09 -10.56 -6.38
C MET A 70 7.12 -9.71 -5.66
N ALA A 71 7.42 -10.01 -4.38
CA ALA A 71 8.47 -9.32 -3.65
C ALA A 71 9.83 -9.51 -4.35
N LYS A 72 10.16 -10.74 -4.77
CA LYS A 72 11.38 -11.04 -5.52
C LYS A 72 11.46 -10.19 -6.78
N GLU A 73 10.40 -10.15 -7.59
CA GLU A 73 10.35 -9.34 -8.81
C GLU A 73 10.53 -7.84 -8.53
N CYS A 74 9.92 -7.32 -7.47
CA CYS A 74 10.09 -5.92 -7.05
C CYS A 74 11.55 -5.59 -6.70
N PHE A 75 12.25 -6.49 -6.00
CA PHE A 75 13.64 -6.28 -5.59
C PHE A 75 14.68 -6.65 -6.66
N THR A 76 14.37 -7.55 -7.60
CA THR A 76 15.31 -7.95 -8.66
C THR A 76 15.16 -7.11 -9.92
N THR A 77 13.93 -6.99 -10.42
CA THR A 77 13.64 -6.43 -11.75
C THR A 77 13.38 -4.94 -11.67
N ASN A 78 12.73 -4.48 -10.60
CA ASN A 78 12.29 -3.09 -10.46
C ASN A 78 12.88 -2.37 -9.24
N ASN A 79 14.09 -2.76 -8.83
CA ASN A 79 14.74 -2.25 -7.63
C ASN A 79 14.85 -0.71 -7.62
N LEU A 80 15.05 -0.09 -8.78
CA LEU A 80 15.13 1.37 -8.90
C LEU A 80 13.81 2.08 -8.61
N ALA A 81 12.66 1.51 -8.97
CA ALA A 81 11.36 2.14 -8.69
C ALA A 81 10.92 1.98 -7.23
N PHE A 82 11.36 0.90 -6.56
CA PHE A 82 11.02 0.64 -5.15
C PHE A 82 12.08 1.17 -4.16
N SER A 83 13.27 1.52 -4.65
CA SER A 83 14.32 2.10 -3.82
C SER A 83 14.00 3.54 -3.42
N ASN A 84 13.89 3.81 -2.11
CA ASN A 84 13.85 5.18 -1.57
C ASN A 84 15.23 5.88 -1.58
N ARG A 85 16.21 5.32 -2.29
CA ARG A 85 17.49 5.97 -2.53
C ARG A 85 17.23 7.03 -3.58
N LEU A 86 17.19 8.30 -3.17
CA LEU A 86 17.46 9.39 -4.09
C LEU A 86 18.78 9.03 -4.79
N LEU A 87 18.75 8.91 -6.12
CA LEU A 87 19.95 8.77 -6.93
C LEU A 87 20.73 10.08 -6.73
N SER A 88 21.58 10.12 -5.70
CA SER A 88 22.62 11.13 -5.61
C SER A 88 23.58 10.78 -6.73
N ALA A 89 23.37 11.41 -7.88
CA ALA A 89 24.37 11.48 -8.93
C ALA A 89 25.60 12.15 -8.30
N ALA A 90 26.58 11.34 -7.91
CA ALA A 90 27.94 11.83 -7.78
C ALA A 90 28.39 12.14 -9.21
N ALA A 91 28.45 13.44 -9.53
CA ALA A 91 29.13 13.97 -10.69
C ALA A 91 30.65 13.87 -10.50
#